data_AF-A0A821BHF4-F1
#
_entry.id   AF-A0A821BHF4-F1
#
_cell.length_a   1.000
_cell.length_b   1.000
_cell.length_c   1.000
_cell.angle_alpha   90.00
_cell.angle_beta   90.00
_cell.angle_gamma   90.00
#
_symmetry.space_group_name_H-M   'P 1'
#
loop_
_entity.id
_entity.type
_entity.pdbx_description
1 polymer ?
#
loop_
_entity_poly.entity_id
_entity_poly.type
_entity_poly.pdbx_seq_one_letter_code
_entity_poly.pdbx_strand_id
1 'polypeptide(L)'
;MIIDSAVSSAPFAQAGKVSCYDDIEQKILFSMSTVFRIDEIEQIDSNNRLWQVKLTLIADNDPQLTTLITRLREDIQGTTGWQ
;
A
#
# COMPACT_ATOMS: atom_id res chain seq x y z
N MET A 1 -5.97 -8.88 11.22
CA MET A 1 -5.91 -7.98 10.05
C MET A 1 -7.33 -7.66 9.64
N ILE A 2 -7.68 -6.39 9.48
CA ILE A 2 -8.99 -5.95 8.96
C ILE A 2 -8.71 -5.35 7.59
N ILE A 3 -9.39 -5.85 6.56
CA ILE A 3 -9.28 -5.33 5.19
C ILE A 3 -10.65 -4.82 4.80
N ASP A 4 -10.70 -3.57 4.37
CA ASP A 4 -11.91 -3.02 3.79
C ASP A 4 -12.07 -3.52 2.35
N SER A 5 -13.06 -4.39 2.14
CA SER A 5 -13.39 -4.92 0.81
C SER A 5 -14.16 -3.95 -0.07
N ALA A 6 -14.56 -2.77 0.44
CA ALA A 6 -15.29 -1.77 -0.31
C ALA A 6 -14.40 -0.99 -1.31
N VAL A 7 -13.07 -1.06 -1.17
CA VAL A 7 -12.12 -0.41 -2.08
C VAL A 7 -11.96 -1.25 -3.35
N SER A 8 -12.78 -0.95 -4.36
CA SER A 8 -12.81 -1.73 -5.61
C SER A 8 -11.54 -1.63 -6.45
N SER A 9 -10.69 -0.61 -6.23
CA SER A 9 -9.43 -0.45 -6.98
C SER A 9 -8.30 -1.35 -6.49
N ALA A 10 -8.48 -2.06 -5.37
CA ALA A 10 -7.48 -2.96 -4.81
C ALA A 10 -8.04 -4.37 -4.58
N PRO A 11 -8.27 -5.14 -5.66
CA PRO A 11 -8.58 -6.56 -5.56
C PRO A 11 -7.55 -7.32 -4.71
N PHE A 12 -8.04 -8.22 -3.86
CA PHE A 12 -7.19 -9.09 -3.06
C PHE A 12 -7.71 -10.52 -3.02
N ALA A 13 -6.80 -11.45 -2.75
CA ALA A 13 -7.11 -12.86 -2.60
C ALA A 13 -6.42 -13.44 -1.37
N GLN A 14 -7.09 -14.37 -0.69
CA GLN A 14 -6.46 -15.20 0.33
C GLN A 14 -5.65 -16.30 -0.36
N ALA A 15 -4.33 -16.25 -0.20
CA ALA A 15 -3.39 -17.13 -0.92
C ALA A 15 -2.82 -18.25 -0.04
N GLY A 16 -3.37 -18.46 1.15
CA GLY A 16 -2.85 -19.41 2.14
C GLY A 16 -2.97 -20.90 1.79
N LYS A 17 -3.52 -21.29 0.64
CA LYS A 17 -3.59 -22.69 0.17
C LYS A 17 -2.82 -22.96 -1.13
N VAL A 18 -2.02 -21.98 -1.56
CA VAL A 18 -1.28 -22.00 -2.83
C VAL A 18 0.23 -21.82 -2.58
N SER A 19 0.63 -21.79 -1.30
CA SER A 19 1.99 -21.57 -0.85
C SER A 19 2.64 -22.89 -0.41
N CYS A 20 3.96 -22.94 -0.31
CA CYS A 20 4.64 -24.11 0.25
C CYS A 20 4.49 -24.23 1.78
N TYR A 21 3.76 -23.33 2.43
CA TYR A 21 3.61 -23.22 3.90
C TYR A 21 2.14 -23.07 4.33
N ASP A 22 1.24 -23.74 3.62
CA ASP A 22 -0.21 -23.50 3.65
C ASP A 22 -0.89 -23.59 5.02
N ASP A 23 -0.26 -24.25 6.00
CA ASP A 23 -0.82 -24.41 7.35
C ASP A 23 -0.15 -23.51 8.41
N ILE A 24 0.89 -22.76 8.03
CA ILE A 24 1.74 -22.00 8.98
C ILE A 24 1.46 -20.50 8.89
N GLU A 25 1.10 -19.98 7.72
CA GLU A 25 0.96 -18.55 7.48
C GLU A 25 -0.37 -18.16 6.83
N GLN A 26 -1.00 -17.11 7.36
CA GLN A 26 -2.10 -16.44 6.66
C GLN A 26 -1.53 -15.44 5.66
N LYS A 27 -1.68 -15.75 4.36
CA LYS A 27 -1.22 -14.89 3.27
C LYS A 27 -2.38 -14.22 2.55
N ILE A 28 -2.29 -12.91 2.37
CA ILE A 28 -3.19 -12.12 1.54
C ILE A 28 -2.37 -11.47 0.44
N LEU A 29 -2.81 -11.66 -0.79
CA LEU A 29 -2.17 -11.12 -1.98
C LEU A 29 -3.05 -10.01 -2.56
N PHE A 30 -2.48 -8.82 -2.69
CA PHE A 30 -3.12 -7.69 -3.37
C PHE A 30 -2.68 -7.67 -4.84
N SER A 31 -3.54 -7.13 -5.71
CA SER A 31 -3.17 -6.89 -7.10
C SER A 31 -2.01 -5.88 -7.22
N MET A 32 -1.31 -5.94 -8.35
CA MET A 32 -0.30 -4.93 -8.67
C MET A 32 -0.91 -3.52 -8.66
N SER A 33 -0.07 -2.53 -8.38
CA SER A 33 -0.44 -1.12 -8.29
C SER A 33 -1.40 -0.78 -7.14
N THR A 34 -1.55 -1.65 -6.15
CA THR A 34 -2.25 -1.32 -4.90
C THR A 34 -1.41 -0.34 -4.08
N VAL A 35 -2.01 0.76 -3.64
CA VAL A 35 -1.35 1.82 -2.87
C VAL A 35 -1.77 1.75 -1.40
N PHE A 36 -0.79 1.78 -0.50
CA PHE A 36 -1.01 1.89 0.93
C PHE A 36 -0.39 3.19 1.45
N ARG A 37 -1.10 3.88 2.34
CA ARG A 37 -0.54 4.96 3.16
C ARG A 37 0.01 4.37 4.44
N ILE A 38 1.21 4.81 4.83
CA ILE A 38 1.74 4.57 6.16
C ILE A 38 1.11 5.59 7.09
N ASP A 39 0.33 5.13 8.06
CA ASP A 39 -0.27 6.00 9.07
C ASP A 39 0.63 6.12 10.28
N GLU A 40 1.22 5.01 10.72
CA GLU A 40 1.96 4.94 11.98
C GLU A 40 3.04 3.87 11.90
N ILE A 41 4.18 4.16 12.53
CA ILE A 41 5.31 3.26 12.68
C ILE A 41 5.68 3.25 14.15
N GLU A 42 5.52 2.11 14.79
CA GLU A 42 5.80 1.93 16.23
C GLU A 42 6.82 0.82 16.41
N GLN A 43 7.70 0.97 17.39
CA GLN A 43 8.61 -0.11 17.76
C GLN A 43 7.88 -1.12 18.64
N ILE A 44 8.04 -2.40 18.34
CA ILE A 44 7.38 -3.46 19.12
C ILE A 44 8.23 -3.78 20.35
N ASP A 45 7.69 -3.47 21.53
CA ASP A 45 8.28 -3.77 22.84
C ASP A 45 9.73 -3.25 23.00
N SER A 46 10.49 -3.84 23.92
CA SER A 46 11.92 -3.56 24.13
C SER A 46 12.82 -4.15 23.03
N ASN A 47 12.26 -4.71 21.96
CA ASN A 47 13.03 -5.28 20.86
C ASN A 47 13.32 -4.19 19.83
N ASN A 48 14.53 -3.62 19.90
CA ASN A 48 14.95 -2.54 19.02
C ASN A 48 15.04 -2.90 17.52
N ARG A 49 14.78 -4.17 17.16
CA ARG A 49 14.84 -4.68 15.78
C ARG A 49 13.48 -4.91 15.14
N LEU A 50 12.38 -4.78 15.88
CA LEU A 50 11.04 -5.03 15.35
C LEU A 50 10.19 -3.76 15.35
N TRP A 51 9.49 -3.54 14.24
CA TRP A 51 8.63 -2.39 14.04
C TRP A 51 7.27 -2.86 13.52
N GLN A 52 6.21 -2.33 14.12
CA GLN A 52 4.84 -2.44 13.64
C GLN A 52 4.55 -1.24 12.74
N VAL A 53 4.05 -1.51 11.53
CA VAL A 53 3.62 -0.48 10.60
C VAL A 53 2.12 -0.61 10.40
N LYS A 54 1.40 0.47 10.69
CA LYS A 54 -0.01 0.59 10.38
C LYS A 54 -0.16 1.14 8.97
N LEU A 55 -0.76 0.33 8.11
CA LEU A 55 -1.02 0.65 6.71
C LEU A 55 -2.52 0.82 6.49
N THR A 56 -2.90 1.88 5.80
CA THR A 56 -4.27 2.08 5.31
C THR A 56 -4.31 1.92 3.80
N LEU A 57 -5.26 1.10 3.33
CA LEU A 57 -5.53 0.92 1.91
C LEU A 57 -6.17 2.18 1.34
N ILE A 58 -5.63 2.69 0.23
CA ILE A 58 -6.06 3.95 -0.36
C ILE A 58 -6.73 3.68 -1.72
N ALA A 59 -7.91 4.27 -1.91
CA ALA A 59 -8.61 4.24 -3.18
C ALA A 59 -8.00 5.23 -4.18
N ASP A 60 -8.18 4.98 -5.48
CA ASP A 60 -7.58 5.79 -6.55
C ASP A 60 -8.04 7.25 -6.52
N ASN A 61 -9.21 7.52 -5.94
CA ASN A 61 -9.80 8.85 -5.80
C ASN A 61 -9.44 9.53 -4.47
N ASP A 62 -8.47 9.01 -3.71
CA ASP A 62 -8.03 9.66 -2.48
C ASP A 62 -7.51 11.08 -2.76
N PRO A 63 -8.05 12.10 -2.06
CA PRO A 63 -7.72 13.49 -2.35
C PRO A 63 -6.24 13.83 -2.10
N GLN A 64 -5.60 13.21 -1.10
CA GLN A 64 -4.20 13.47 -0.79
C GLN A 64 -3.29 12.85 -1.85
N LEU A 65 -3.59 11.63 -2.28
CA LEU A 65 -2.89 10.96 -3.38
C LEU A 65 -3.03 11.76 -4.68
N THR A 66 -4.24 12.22 -4.99
CA THR A 66 -4.51 13.05 -6.17
C THR A 66 -3.72 14.37 -6.13
N THR A 67 -3.70 15.03 -4.98
CA THR A 67 -2.96 16.29 -4.78
C THR A 67 -1.46 16.08 -4.94
N LEU A 68 -0.92 15.01 -4.32
CA LEU A 68 0.50 14.65 -4.41
C LEU A 68 0.91 14.37 -5.85
N ILE A 69 0.14 13.55 -6.58
CA ILE A 69 0.42 13.21 -7.97
C ILE A 69 0.37 14.46 -8.87
N THR A 70 -0.61 15.33 -8.65
CA THR A 70 -0.73 16.59 -9.40
C THR A 70 0.48 17.47 -9.18
N ARG A 71 0.87 17.65 -7.91
CA ARG A 71 2.03 18.47 -7.56
C ARG A 71 3.33 17.90 -8.14
N LEU A 72 3.52 16.59 -8.03
CA LEU A 72 4.69 15.92 -8.60
C LEU A 72 4.75 16.11 -10.12
N ARG A 73 3.60 16.07 -10.81
CA ARG A 73 3.51 16.31 -12.25
C ARG A 73 3.90 17.74 -12.62
N GLU A 74 3.48 18.74 -11.84
CA GLU A 74 3.89 20.14 -12.03
C GLU A 74 5.40 20.32 -11.82
N ASP A 75 5.96 19.71 -10.78
CA ASP A 75 7.38 19.86 -10.43
C ASP A 75 8.30 19.18 -11.46
N ILE A 76 7.84 18.10 -12.11
CA ILE A 76 8.60 17.40 -13.18
C ILE A 76 8.29 17.91 -14.59
N GLN A 77 7.36 18.85 -14.76
CA GLN A 77 7.16 19.57 -16.02
C GLN A 77 8.31 20.57 -16.23
N GLY A 78 9.52 20.05 -16.39
CA GLY A 78 10.64 20.77 -17.01
C GLY A 78 10.38 20.99 -18.50
N THR A 79 11.34 21.62 -19.20
CA THR A 79 11.27 21.78 -20.65
C THR A 79 10.98 20.42 -21.29
N THR A 80 9.82 20.30 -21.95
CA THR A 80 9.52 19.15 -22.80
C THR A 80 10.63 19.10 -23.84
N GLY A 81 11.57 18.18 -23.67
CA GLY A 81 12.81 18.14 -24.43
C GLY A 81 12.55 17.79 -25.88
N TRP A 82 12.21 18.80 -26.68
CA TRP A 82 12.50 19.04 -28.09
C TRP A 82 12.23 20.53 -28.33
N GLN A 83 13.27 21.37 -28.17
CA GLN A 83 13.33 22.71 -28.75
C GLN A 83 14.10 22.65 -30.06
#